data_AF-A0A662WFL6-F1
#
_entry.id   AF-A0A662WFL6-F1
#
_cell.length_a   1.000
_cell.length_b   1.000
_cell.length_c   1.000
_cell.angle_alpha   90.00
_cell.angle_beta   90.00
_cell.angle_gamma   90.00
#
_symmetry.space_group_name_H-M   'P 1'
#
loop_
_entity.id
_entity.type
_entity.pdbx_description
1 polymer ?
#
loop_
_entity_poly.entity_id
_entity_poly.type
_entity_poly.pdbx_seq_one_letter_code
_entity_poly.pdbx_strand_id
1 'polypeptide(L)'
;MARGQRLSDGEVAMIINAYQYFTKEKAEGRAEGNRVRSLVAQCLGTSESTVARAWAAHKSEETAAATEESRILLVEVMVERRGKPRSFEDEDVTPVIRAYITKCNTERLPITAKMMKGWIGSHPAKNITELDRKVEESKGMITAAKWRAAYRHVQKVEDSYLAALGTDEIASVDNSDNSDDSDEGDENH
;
A
#
# COMPACT_ATOMS: atom_id res chain seq x y z
N MET A 1 -4.78 1.18 -29.31
CA MET A 1 -3.73 2.19 -29.05
C MET A 1 -3.10 2.62 -30.37
N ALA A 2 -2.93 3.93 -30.59
CA ALA A 2 -2.29 4.45 -31.79
C ALA A 2 -0.78 4.17 -31.78
N ARG A 3 -0.17 3.94 -32.96
CA ARG A 3 1.30 3.76 -33.08
C ARG A 3 2.00 5.02 -32.57
N GLY A 4 2.93 4.86 -31.62
CA GLY A 4 3.81 5.93 -31.14
C GLY A 4 3.40 6.58 -29.81
N GLN A 5 2.26 6.21 -29.22
CA GLN A 5 1.90 6.68 -27.89
C GLN A 5 2.86 6.11 -26.84
N ARG A 6 3.48 6.99 -26.04
CA ARG A 6 4.26 6.59 -24.87
C ARG A 6 3.30 6.17 -23.76
N LEU A 7 3.64 5.09 -23.06
CA LEU A 7 2.94 4.70 -21.85
C LEU A 7 3.19 5.76 -20.78
N SER A 8 2.15 6.13 -20.06
CA SER A 8 2.26 6.87 -18.81
C SER A 8 2.85 5.99 -17.71
N ASP A 9 3.42 6.61 -16.68
CA ASP A 9 4.00 5.90 -15.53
C ASP A 9 2.95 5.01 -14.83
N GLY A 10 1.70 5.46 -14.78
CA GLY A 10 0.58 4.68 -14.26
C GLY A 10 0.28 3.42 -15.08
N GLU A 11 0.33 3.51 -16.41
CA GLU A 11 0.16 2.35 -17.29
C GLU A 11 1.33 1.37 -17.17
N VAL A 12 2.56 1.87 -17.06
CA VAL A 12 3.76 1.04 -16.83
C VAL A 12 3.63 0.31 -15.49
N ALA A 13 3.26 1.01 -14.41
CA ALA A 13 3.04 0.41 -13.10
C ALA A 13 1.95 -0.66 -13.13
N MET A 14 0.83 -0.42 -13.84
CA MET A 14 -0.24 -1.39 -13.99
C MET A 14 0.21 -2.66 -14.71
N ILE A 15 1.01 -2.51 -15.78
CA ILE A 15 1.61 -3.64 -16.51
C ILE A 15 2.53 -4.46 -15.60
N ILE A 16 3.39 -3.79 -14.81
CA ILE A 16 4.32 -4.44 -13.87
C ILE A 16 3.56 -5.23 -12.80
N ASN A 17 2.56 -4.61 -12.18
CA ASN A 17 1.75 -5.24 -11.13
C ASN A 17 1.01 -6.47 -11.67
N ALA A 18 0.38 -6.37 -12.85
CA ALA A 18 -0.28 -7.49 -13.49
C ALA A 18 0.71 -8.62 -13.82
N TYR A 19 1.91 -8.28 -14.30
CA TYR A 19 2.96 -9.24 -14.61
C TYR A 19 3.43 -10.00 -13.36
N GLN A 20 3.65 -9.30 -12.25
CA GLN A 20 4.02 -9.91 -10.96
C GLN A 20 2.91 -10.84 -10.46
N TYR A 21 1.65 -10.41 -10.53
CA TYR A 21 0.49 -11.22 -10.15
C TYR A 21 0.44 -12.54 -10.92
N PHE A 22 0.47 -12.49 -12.25
CA PHE A 22 0.41 -13.70 -13.08
C PHE A 22 1.66 -14.57 -12.97
N THR A 23 2.81 -13.99 -12.62
CA THR A 23 4.02 -14.76 -12.30
C THR A 23 3.82 -15.56 -11.02
N LYS A 24 3.20 -14.96 -9.99
CA LYS A 24 2.86 -15.63 -8.74
C LYS A 24 1.82 -16.73 -8.93
N GLU A 25 0.72 -16.44 -9.63
CA GLU A 25 -0.32 -17.43 -9.95
C GLU A 25 0.25 -18.63 -10.71
N LYS A 26 1.21 -18.39 -11.61
CA LYS A 26 1.90 -19.45 -12.34
C LYS A 26 2.82 -20.29 -11.45
N ALA A 27 3.50 -19.67 -10.49
CA ALA A 27 4.31 -20.39 -9.49
C ALA A 27 3.44 -21.26 -8.57
N GLU A 28 2.20 -20.83 -8.30
CA GLU A 28 1.21 -21.55 -7.49
C GLU A 28 0.40 -22.57 -8.30
N GLY A 29 0.69 -22.75 -9.59
CA GLY A 29 0.03 -23.74 -10.46
C GLY A 29 -1.40 -23.39 -10.86
N ARG A 30 -1.87 -22.15 -10.59
CA ARG A 30 -3.24 -21.72 -10.90
C ARG A 30 -3.43 -21.21 -12.32
N ALA A 31 -2.34 -20.89 -13.02
CA ALA A 31 -2.33 -20.44 -14.40
C ALA A 31 -1.62 -21.45 -15.32
N GLU A 32 -2.39 -22.32 -15.98
CA GLU A 32 -1.86 -23.33 -16.91
C GLU A 32 -1.81 -22.83 -18.37
N GLY A 33 -0.84 -23.36 -19.13
CA GLY A 33 -0.75 -23.25 -20.59
C GLY A 33 -0.24 -21.93 -21.16
N ASN A 34 -0.56 -20.79 -20.57
CA ASN A 34 -0.26 -19.49 -21.16
C ASN A 34 1.06 -18.86 -20.65
N ARG A 35 1.71 -18.08 -21.53
CA ARG A 35 2.82 -17.21 -21.14
C ARG A 35 2.27 -16.04 -20.32
N VAL A 36 2.93 -15.69 -19.21
CA VAL A 36 2.54 -14.58 -18.31
C VAL A 36 2.25 -13.29 -19.10
N ARG A 37 3.13 -12.95 -20.05
CA ARG A 37 2.95 -11.79 -20.93
C ARG A 37 1.64 -11.80 -21.75
N SER A 38 1.17 -12.99 -22.14
CA SER A 38 -0.06 -13.16 -22.92
C SER A 38 -1.29 -12.93 -22.04
N LEU A 39 -1.23 -13.41 -20.80
CA LEU A 39 -2.27 -13.16 -19.79
C LEU A 39 -2.39 -11.66 -19.46
N VAL A 40 -1.25 -10.98 -19.27
CA VAL A 40 -1.22 -9.53 -19.05
C VAL A 40 -1.75 -8.76 -20.26
N ALA A 41 -1.34 -9.13 -21.47
CA ALA A 41 -1.79 -8.52 -22.72
C ALA A 41 -3.32 -8.64 -22.88
N GLN A 42 -3.87 -9.83 -22.62
CA GLN A 42 -5.32 -10.07 -22.66
C GLN A 42 -6.06 -9.30 -21.56
N CYS A 43 -5.53 -9.29 -20.34
CA CYS A 43 -6.15 -8.64 -19.18
C CYS A 43 -6.23 -7.11 -19.34
N LEU A 44 -5.17 -6.48 -19.85
CA LEU A 44 -5.08 -5.02 -19.97
C LEU A 44 -5.44 -4.50 -21.38
N GLY A 45 -5.75 -5.40 -22.33
CA GLY A 45 -6.00 -5.01 -23.72
C GLY A 45 -4.78 -4.38 -24.42
N THR A 46 -3.57 -4.76 -24.02
CA THR A 46 -2.30 -4.23 -24.56
C THR A 46 -1.58 -5.26 -25.43
N SER A 47 -0.59 -4.84 -26.22
CA SER A 47 0.19 -5.77 -27.03
C SER A 47 1.25 -6.50 -26.19
N GLU A 48 1.51 -7.78 -26.49
CA GLU A 48 2.58 -8.55 -25.80
C GLU A 48 3.96 -7.87 -25.90
N SER A 49 4.22 -7.19 -27.02
CA SER A 49 5.47 -6.43 -27.24
C SER A 49 5.61 -5.22 -26.31
N THR A 50 4.50 -4.64 -25.88
CA THR A 50 4.48 -3.51 -24.94
C THR A 50 4.71 -4.01 -23.52
N VAL A 51 4.06 -5.10 -23.14
CA VAL A 51 4.31 -5.79 -21.88
C VAL A 51 5.78 -6.21 -21.75
N ALA A 52 6.34 -6.81 -22.80
CA ALA A 52 7.74 -7.25 -22.80
C ALA A 52 8.73 -6.08 -22.63
N ARG A 53 8.48 -4.94 -23.29
CA ARG A 53 9.33 -3.74 -23.17
C ARG A 53 9.25 -3.13 -21.78
N ALA A 54 8.05 -2.96 -21.24
CA ALA A 54 7.84 -2.42 -19.89
C ALA A 54 8.54 -3.30 -18.83
N TRP A 55 8.39 -4.62 -18.94
CA TRP A 55 9.02 -5.55 -18.01
C TRP A 55 10.56 -5.58 -18.12
N ALA A 56 11.10 -5.49 -19.33
CA ALA A 56 12.55 -5.42 -19.55
C ALA A 56 13.15 -4.14 -18.97
N ALA A 57 12.48 -2.99 -19.16
CA ALA A 57 12.90 -1.71 -18.58
C ALA A 57 12.92 -1.78 -17.04
N HIS A 58 11.84 -2.29 -16.43
CA HIS A 58 11.77 -2.49 -14.98
C HIS A 58 12.91 -3.37 -14.45
N LYS A 59 13.19 -4.51 -15.10
CA LYS A 59 14.29 -5.37 -14.68
C LYS A 59 15.65 -4.70 -14.79
N SER A 60 15.88 -3.87 -15.81
CA SER A 60 17.15 -3.15 -15.93
C SER A 60 17.34 -2.13 -14.81
N GLU A 61 16.28 -1.44 -14.40
CA GLU A 61 16.29 -0.50 -13.27
C GLU A 61 16.50 -1.23 -11.94
N GLU A 62 15.84 -2.37 -11.74
CA GLU A 62 16.00 -3.22 -10.55
C GLU A 62 17.45 -3.73 -10.41
N THR A 63 18.09 -4.15 -11.51
CA THR A 63 19.50 -4.57 -11.48
C THR A 63 20.47 -3.40 -11.23
N ALA A 64 20.15 -2.20 -11.73
CA ALA A 64 20.96 -1.00 -11.49
C ALA A 64 20.86 -0.55 -10.03
N ALA A 65 19.66 -0.57 -9.45
CA ALA A 65 19.43 -0.24 -8.04
C ALA A 65 20.14 -1.21 -7.08
N ALA A 66 20.05 -2.53 -7.34
CA ALA A 66 20.70 -3.54 -6.51
C ALA A 66 22.24 -3.42 -6.48
N THR A 67 22.84 -2.94 -7.57
CA THR A 67 24.29 -2.74 -7.68
C THR A 67 24.75 -1.51 -6.88
N GLU A 68 23.96 -0.44 -6.86
CA GLU A 68 24.27 0.79 -6.11
C GLU A 68 24.02 0.63 -4.62
N GLU A 69 22.93 -0.06 -4.22
CA GLU A 69 22.67 -0.39 -2.81
C GLU A 69 23.79 -1.26 -2.22
N SER A 70 24.27 -2.25 -2.98
CA SER A 70 25.40 -3.09 -2.57
C SER A 70 26.71 -2.29 -2.41
N ARG A 71 26.86 -1.18 -3.15
CA ARG A 71 28.03 -0.31 -3.08
C ARG A 71 27.99 0.64 -1.88
N ILE A 72 26.80 1.15 -1.54
CA ILE A 72 26.59 2.01 -0.36
C ILE A 72 26.80 1.20 0.93
N LEU A 73 26.28 -0.04 0.99
CA LEU A 73 26.39 -0.93 2.15
C LEU A 73 27.85 -1.30 2.48
N LEU A 74 28.73 -1.39 1.48
CA LEU A 74 30.16 -1.68 1.69
C LEU A 74 30.91 -0.49 2.32
N VAL A 75 30.48 0.75 2.05
CA VAL A 75 31.10 1.98 2.56
C VAL A 75 30.69 2.24 4.02
N GLU A 76 29.43 1.97 4.39
CA GLU A 76 28.96 2.16 5.77
C GLU A 76 29.59 1.19 6.77
N VAL A 77 29.82 -0.07 6.38
CA VAL A 77 30.37 -1.11 7.27
C VAL A 77 31.80 -0.80 7.76
N MET A 78 32.55 0.07 7.07
CA MET A 78 33.93 0.40 7.46
C MET A 78 34.07 1.52 8.50
N VAL A 79 33.02 2.30 8.81
CA VAL A 79 33.15 3.52 9.65
C VAL A 79 32.82 3.29 11.13
N GLU A 80 32.08 2.24 11.51
CA GLU A 80 31.44 2.19 12.84
C GLU A 80 32.21 1.47 13.97
N ARG A 81 33.53 1.27 13.87
CA ARG A 81 34.31 0.64 14.95
C ARG A 81 35.08 1.65 15.80
N ARG A 82 34.40 2.42 16.66
CA ARG A 82 34.88 2.86 18.01
C ARG A 82 33.91 3.82 18.71
N GLY A 83 33.36 3.39 19.86
CA GLY A 83 32.91 4.26 20.94
C GLY A 83 31.44 4.11 21.37
N LYS A 84 31.24 3.74 22.64
CA LYS A 84 30.08 3.93 23.56
C LYS A 84 28.68 4.10 22.92
N PRO A 85 27.68 3.25 23.23
CA PRO A 85 26.38 3.29 22.54
C PRO A 85 25.66 4.62 22.80
N ARG A 86 25.39 5.33 21.71
CA ARG A 86 24.50 6.49 21.65
C ARG A 86 23.07 6.01 21.91
N SER A 87 22.29 6.84 22.60
CA SER A 87 20.83 6.76 22.56
C SER A 87 20.39 6.64 21.10
N PHE A 88 19.60 5.63 20.76
CA PHE A 88 19.11 5.46 19.39
C PHE A 88 18.37 6.74 18.97
N GLU A 89 18.80 7.33 17.86
CA GLU A 89 18.04 8.39 17.20
C GLU A 89 16.73 7.75 16.69
N ASP A 90 15.62 8.49 16.71
CA ASP A 90 14.30 7.98 16.27
C ASP A 90 14.36 7.42 14.82
N GLU A 91 15.35 7.85 14.03
CA GLU A 91 15.62 7.43 12.66
C GLU A 91 16.08 5.95 12.55
N ASP A 92 16.73 5.38 13.56
CA ASP A 92 17.22 3.99 13.54
C ASP A 92 16.15 2.99 13.97
N VAL A 93 15.29 3.39 14.90
CA VAL A 93 14.26 2.52 15.49
C VAL A 93 13.01 2.48 14.60
N THR A 94 12.75 3.56 13.86
CA THR A 94 11.56 3.69 13.02
C THR A 94 11.49 2.63 11.90
N PRO A 95 12.56 2.33 11.13
CA PRO A 95 12.53 1.29 10.11
C PRO A 95 12.24 -0.09 10.67
N VAL A 96 12.83 -0.44 11.82
CA VAL A 96 12.64 -1.74 12.48
C VAL A 96 11.20 -1.90 12.98
N ILE A 97 10.66 -0.86 13.62
CA ILE A 97 9.26 -0.83 14.06
C ILE A 97 8.32 -0.93 12.86
N ARG A 98 8.58 -0.18 11.77
CA ARG A 98 7.77 -0.22 10.54
C ARG A 98 7.80 -1.59 9.88
N ALA A 99 8.98 -2.22 9.74
CA ALA A 99 9.12 -3.55 9.17
C ALA A 99 8.31 -4.59 9.95
N TYR A 100 8.34 -4.52 11.28
CA TYR A 100 7.55 -5.42 12.10
C TYR A 100 6.04 -5.17 12.01
N ILE A 101 5.60 -3.91 11.99
CA ILE A 101 4.17 -3.57 11.81
C ILE A 101 3.68 -4.08 10.45
N THR A 102 4.46 -3.88 9.38
CA THR A 102 4.13 -4.37 8.03
C THR A 102 4.04 -5.89 8.02
N LYS A 103 4.98 -6.59 8.67
CA LYS A 103 4.93 -8.05 8.83
C LYS A 103 3.66 -8.50 9.56
N CYS A 104 3.33 -7.87 10.69
CA CYS A 104 2.13 -8.21 11.46
C CYS A 104 0.83 -7.94 10.68
N ASN A 105 0.75 -6.80 9.98
CA ASN A 105 -0.38 -6.48 9.11
C ASN A 105 -0.53 -7.50 7.98
N THR A 106 0.57 -7.94 7.39
CA THR A 106 0.59 -8.96 6.32
C THR A 106 0.13 -10.32 6.85
N GLU A 107 0.54 -10.68 8.07
CA GLU A 107 0.14 -11.91 8.76
C GLU A 107 -1.25 -11.81 9.40
N ARG A 108 -1.97 -10.70 9.22
CA ARG A 108 -3.24 -10.35 9.90
C ARG A 108 -3.16 -10.46 11.42
N LEU A 109 -1.94 -10.33 11.97
CA LEU A 109 -1.69 -10.25 13.40
C LEU A 109 -1.98 -8.82 13.83
N PRO A 110 -2.98 -8.61 14.68
CA PRO A 110 -3.44 -7.27 14.97
C PRO A 110 -2.60 -6.65 16.08
N ILE A 111 -1.42 -6.17 15.69
CA ILE A 111 -0.50 -5.44 16.55
C ILE A 111 -0.52 -3.99 16.09
N THR A 112 -1.06 -3.10 16.93
CA THR A 112 -0.99 -1.66 16.63
C THR A 112 0.40 -1.13 17.00
N ALA A 113 0.96 -0.25 16.17
CA ALA A 113 2.22 0.45 16.42
C ALA A 113 2.30 1.05 17.84
N LYS A 114 1.15 1.55 18.33
CA LYS A 114 0.99 2.12 19.67
C LYS A 114 1.27 1.12 20.78
N MET A 115 0.82 -0.14 20.63
CA MET A 115 1.04 -1.19 21.63
C MET A 115 2.51 -1.58 21.71
N MET A 116 3.17 -1.72 20.55
CA MET A 116 4.61 -1.99 20.52
C MET A 116 5.43 -0.83 21.09
N LYS A 117 5.11 0.41 20.70
CA LYS A 117 5.82 1.59 21.18
C LYS A 117 5.72 1.71 22.71
N GLY A 118 4.53 1.50 23.28
CA GLY A 118 4.33 1.50 24.73
C GLY A 118 5.10 0.39 25.45
N TRP A 119 5.17 -0.80 24.83
CA TRP A 119 5.87 -1.94 25.43
C TRP A 119 7.40 -1.80 25.35
N ILE A 120 7.95 -1.35 24.22
CA ILE A 120 9.38 -1.04 24.04
C ILE A 120 9.80 0.10 24.98
N GLY A 121 8.96 1.14 25.11
CA GLY A 121 9.21 2.24 26.06
C GLY A 121 9.25 1.78 27.53
N SER A 122 8.50 0.73 27.87
CA SER A 122 8.51 0.12 29.21
C SER A 122 9.69 -0.84 29.43
N HIS A 123 10.32 -1.33 28.35
CA HIS A 123 11.42 -2.30 28.40
C HIS A 123 12.52 -1.94 27.38
N PRO A 124 13.23 -0.82 27.55
CA PRO A 124 14.20 -0.33 26.58
C PRO A 124 15.26 -1.39 26.25
N ALA A 125 15.47 -1.66 24.96
CA ALA A 125 16.48 -2.60 24.48
C ALA A 125 17.84 -1.92 24.38
N LYS A 126 18.92 -2.65 24.66
CA LYS A 126 20.30 -2.13 24.61
C LYS A 126 20.98 -2.33 23.27
N ASN A 127 20.46 -3.24 22.45
CA ASN A 127 20.94 -3.54 21.10
C ASN A 127 19.79 -4.11 20.24
N ILE A 128 19.99 -4.13 18.92
CA ILE A 128 18.97 -4.57 17.96
C ILE A 128 18.57 -6.03 18.15
N THR A 129 19.51 -6.91 18.50
CA THR A 129 19.23 -8.32 18.80
C THR A 129 18.32 -8.48 20.02
N GLU A 130 18.52 -7.66 21.04
CA GLU A 130 17.67 -7.61 22.22
C GLU A 130 16.28 -7.05 21.89
N LEU A 131 16.21 -6.04 21.00
CA LEU A 131 14.96 -5.48 20.50
C LEU A 131 14.16 -6.55 19.76
N ASP A 132 14.77 -7.30 18.84
CA ASP A 132 14.12 -8.38 18.10
C ASP A 132 13.58 -9.47 19.03
N ARG A 133 14.40 -9.92 19.98
CA ARG A 133 13.99 -10.91 20.99
C ARG A 133 12.78 -10.42 21.79
N LYS A 134 12.83 -9.17 22.23
CA LYS A 134 11.78 -8.52 23.01
C LYS A 134 10.49 -8.40 22.20
N VAL A 135 10.61 -7.95 20.95
CA VAL A 135 9.49 -7.87 20.00
C VAL A 135 8.83 -9.24 19.80
N GLU A 136 9.62 -10.33 19.77
CA GLU A 136 9.09 -11.68 19.70
C GLU A 136 8.38 -12.13 20.99
N GLU A 137 8.94 -11.81 22.15
CA GLU A 137 8.31 -12.06 23.46
C GLU A 137 6.99 -11.29 23.62
N SER A 138 6.90 -10.09 23.05
CA SER A 138 5.69 -9.26 23.10
C SER A 138 4.50 -9.90 22.37
N LYS A 139 4.75 -10.76 21.36
CA LYS A 139 3.69 -11.49 20.64
C LYS A 139 2.86 -12.37 21.55
N GLY A 140 3.49 -13.01 22.54
CA GLY A 140 2.80 -13.86 23.52
C GLY A 140 1.98 -13.08 24.55
N MET A 141 2.28 -11.79 24.78
CA MET A 141 1.60 -10.95 25.76
C MET A 141 0.34 -10.25 25.22
N ILE A 142 0.17 -10.19 23.91
CA ILE A 142 -1.03 -9.63 23.28
C ILE A 142 -2.12 -10.71 23.34
N THR A 143 -2.77 -10.81 24.51
CA THR A 143 -3.90 -11.71 24.68
C THR A 143 -5.09 -11.24 23.83
N ALA A 144 -5.92 -12.19 23.39
CA ALA A 144 -7.13 -11.92 22.61
C ALA A 144 -8.06 -10.87 23.28
N ALA A 145 -8.03 -10.77 24.61
CA ALA A 145 -8.79 -9.78 25.37
C ALA A 145 -8.31 -8.33 25.11
N LYS A 146 -6.99 -8.09 25.14
CA LYS A 146 -6.41 -6.77 24.81
C LYS A 146 -6.69 -6.41 23.35
N TRP A 147 -6.67 -7.41 22.46
CA TRP A 147 -7.02 -7.21 21.06
C TRP A 147 -8.47 -6.77 20.86
N ARG A 148 -9.45 -7.46 21.45
CA ARG A 148 -10.87 -7.08 21.32
C ARG A 148 -11.16 -5.67 21.84
N ALA A 149 -10.43 -5.22 22.86
CA ALA A 149 -10.57 -3.87 23.37
C ALA A 149 -10.05 -2.82 22.37
N ALA A 150 -8.87 -3.06 21.78
CA ALA A 150 -8.32 -2.20 20.73
C ALA A 150 -9.20 -2.17 19.48
N TYR A 151 -9.70 -3.34 19.04
CA TYR A 151 -10.60 -3.45 17.90
C TYR A 151 -11.90 -2.66 18.10
N ARG A 152 -12.53 -2.77 19.28
CA ARG A 152 -13.72 -1.98 19.62
C ARG A 152 -13.48 -0.47 19.60
N HIS A 153 -12.27 -0.03 19.92
CA HIS A 153 -11.93 1.39 19.85
C HIS A 153 -11.84 1.88 18.41
N VAL A 154 -11.21 1.11 17.51
CA VAL A 154 -11.15 1.41 16.08
C VAL A 154 -12.55 1.41 15.47
N GLN A 155 -13.34 0.38 15.76
CA GLN A 155 -14.72 0.26 15.28
C GLN A 155 -15.58 1.45 15.68
N LYS A 156 -15.46 1.93 16.94
CA LYS A 156 -16.17 3.14 17.40
C LYS A 156 -15.81 4.39 16.57
N VAL A 157 -14.56 4.50 16.13
CA VAL A 157 -14.10 5.62 15.30
C VAL A 157 -14.64 5.47 13.87
N GLU A 158 -14.59 4.27 13.29
CA GLU A 158 -15.18 3.99 11.97
C GLU A 158 -16.69 4.27 11.95
N ASP A 159 -17.41 3.79 12.97
CA ASP A 159 -18.85 4.04 13.13
C ASP A 159 -19.15 5.54 13.20
N SER A 160 -18.28 6.34 13.83
CA SER A 160 -18.45 7.80 13.88
C SER A 160 -18.27 8.48 12.53
N TYR A 161 -17.35 7.99 11.68
CA TYR A 161 -17.18 8.48 10.31
C TYR A 161 -18.37 8.09 9.44
N LEU A 162 -18.86 6.85 9.55
CA LEU A 162 -20.03 6.39 8.80
C LEU A 162 -21.30 7.15 9.22
N ALA A 163 -21.47 7.45 10.51
CA ALA A 163 -22.57 8.26 10.99
C ALA A 163 -22.53 9.69 10.43
N ALA A 164 -21.35 10.31 10.33
CA ALA A 164 -21.18 11.64 9.74
C ALA A 164 -21.52 11.67 8.23
N LEU A 165 -21.24 10.58 7.51
CA LEU A 165 -21.57 10.46 6.09
C LEU A 165 -23.07 10.20 5.83
N GLY A 166 -23.81 9.68 6.83
CA GLY A 166 -25.25 9.42 6.72
C GLY A 166 -26.15 10.62 7.00
N THR A 167 -25.59 11.76 7.44
CA THR A 167 -26.35 12.96 7.83
C THR A 167 -26.40 14.08 6.78
N ASP A 168 -25.69 13.95 5.66
CA ASP A 168 -25.87 14.85 4.51
C ASP A 168 -27.07 14.40 3.69
N GLU A 169 -28.24 14.79 4.17
CA GLU A 169 -29.51 14.78 3.44
C GLU A 169 -29.33 15.60 2.15
N ILE A 170 -29.17 14.92 1.02
CA ILE A 170 -29.14 15.58 -0.30
C ILE A 170 -30.51 16.25 -0.48
N ALA A 171 -30.56 17.55 -0.23
CA ALA A 171 -31.73 18.37 -0.55
C ALA A 171 -32.00 18.23 -2.05
N SER A 172 -33.01 17.45 -2.41
CA SER A 172 -33.55 17.42 -3.75
C SER A 172 -34.09 18.81 -4.06
N VAL A 173 -33.39 19.54 -4.93
CA VAL A 173 -33.89 20.78 -5.52
C VAL A 173 -35.11 20.41 -6.36
N ASP A 174 -36.29 20.56 -5.77
CA ASP A 174 -37.59 20.54 -6.43
C ASP A 174 -37.65 21.72 -7.39
N ASN A 175 -37.38 21.45 -8.67
CA ASN A 175 -37.56 22.43 -9.74
C ASN A 175 -38.99 22.30 -10.28
N SER A 176 -39.96 22.59 -9.42
CA SER A 176 -41.36 22.75 -9.79
C SER A 176 -41.71 24.24 -9.77
N ASP A 177 -42.26 24.68 -10.90
CA ASP A 177 -43.19 25.79 -11.06
C ASP A 177 -42.61 27.22 -11.20
N ASN A 178 -42.69 27.78 -12.42
CA ASN A 178 -43.76 28.75 -12.69
C ASN A 178 -43.90 29.01 -14.21
N SER A 179 -45.08 28.71 -14.73
CA SER A 179 -45.59 29.19 -16.02
C SER A 179 -45.72 30.72 -16.03
N ASP A 180 -45.57 31.36 -17.19
CA ASP A 180 -46.56 32.36 -17.58
C ASP A 180 -46.70 32.47 -19.10
N ASP A 181 -47.97 32.56 -19.47
CA ASP A 181 -48.62 32.41 -20.77
C ASP A 181 -48.92 33.82 -21.31
N SER A 182 -48.84 34.02 -22.63
CA SER A 182 -49.48 35.14 -23.37
C SER A 182 -49.35 34.95 -24.88
N ASP A 183 -50.34 34.24 -25.42
CA ASP A 183 -51.31 34.60 -26.50
C ASP A 183 -51.06 35.76 -27.49
N GLU A 184 -51.79 35.68 -28.62
CA GLU A 184 -51.95 36.54 -29.82
C GLU A 184 -51.13 36.05 -31.05
N GLY A 185 -51.67 35.48 -32.14
CA GLY A 185 -53.00 35.56 -32.77
C GLY A 185 -52.91 36.43 -34.04
N ASP A 186 -52.88 35.85 -35.24
CA ASP A 186 -53.54 36.45 -36.42
C ASP A 186 -53.65 35.47 -37.61
N GLU A 187 -54.88 35.32 -38.09
CA GLU A 187 -55.25 34.73 -39.38
C GLU A 187 -55.06 35.80 -40.46
N ASN A 188 -54.46 35.49 -41.63
CA ASN A 188 -54.98 36.01 -42.91
C ASN A 188 -54.26 35.47 -44.16
N HIS A 189 -55.10 35.07 -45.12
CA HIS A 189 -54.94 34.89 -46.58
C HIS A 189 -54.24 33.63 -47.13
#